data_AF-A0A967I3E5-F1
#
_entry.id   AF-A0A967I3E5-F1
#
_cell.length_a   1.000
_cell.length_b   1.000
_cell.length_c   1.000
_cell.angle_alpha   90.00
_cell.angle_beta   90.00
_cell.angle_gamma   90.00
#
_symmetry.space_group_name_H-M   'P 1'
#
loop_
_entity.id
_entity.type
_entity.pdbx_description
1 polymer ?
#
loop_
_entity_poly.entity_id
_entity_poly.type
_entity_poly.pdbx_seq_one_letter_code
_entity_poly.pdbx_strand_id
1 'polypeptide(L)'
;MANLLGAILAGGHVTNTIRKGMINPELLAGSPEHLMMGMFAALLAAGIWVHLATVFGLPVSTTHSIVGAVVGFGMISVGVGAISWGKVITIAISWVVSPMAGAIIAGGIYYLIRNKILRSDTPEKMAMQWSPYLIGGVLVVIVLSFI
;
A
#
# COMPACT_ATOMS: atom_id res chain seq x y z
N MET A 1 5.03 13.14 -11.62
CA MET A 1 4.84 14.15 -10.55
C MET A 1 3.94 13.65 -9.41
N ALA A 2 2.71 13.17 -9.68
CA ALA A 2 1.79 12.71 -8.63
C ALA A 2 2.36 11.59 -7.72
N ASN A 3 3.00 10.56 -8.29
CA ASN A 3 3.63 9.49 -7.50
C ASN A 3 4.74 10.01 -6.55
N LEU A 4 5.52 10.99 -7.01
CA LEU A 4 6.60 11.58 -6.20
C LEU A 4 6.02 12.42 -5.05
N LEU A 5 5.01 13.25 -5.34
CA LEU A 5 4.31 14.02 -4.32
C LEU A 5 3.66 13.09 -3.29
N GLY A 6 2.94 12.06 -3.72
CA GLY A 6 2.35 11.07 -2.81
C GLY A 6 3.39 10.36 -1.93
N ALA A 7 4.57 10.03 -2.47
CA ALA A 7 5.64 9.41 -1.71
C ALA A 7 6.21 10.35 -0.62
N ILE A 8 6.45 11.62 -0.96
CA ILE A 8 6.95 12.64 -0.01
C ILE A 8 5.93 12.91 1.09
N LEU A 9 4.65 12.96 0.71
CA LEU A 9 3.56 13.42 1.55
C LEU A 9 2.97 12.33 2.45
N ALA A 10 2.78 11.11 1.93
CA ALA A 10 2.12 10.02 2.63
C ALA A 10 3.01 8.78 2.84
N GLY A 11 4.19 8.71 2.21
CA GLY A 11 5.06 7.53 2.23
C GLY A 11 5.74 7.24 3.58
N GLY A 12 5.83 8.23 4.46
CA GLY A 12 6.44 8.08 5.79
C GLY A 12 5.73 7.05 6.68
N HIS A 13 4.40 7.03 6.66
CA HIS A 13 3.60 6.11 7.49
C HIS A 13 3.80 4.64 7.12
N VAL A 14 3.85 4.33 5.82
CA VAL A 14 4.07 2.97 5.32
C VAL A 14 5.49 2.51 5.61
N THR A 15 6.47 3.38 5.38
CA THR A 15 7.89 3.10 5.66
C THR A 15 8.12 2.79 7.14
N ASN A 16 7.48 3.54 8.04
CA ASN A 16 7.56 3.30 9.48
C ASN A 16 6.98 1.95 9.89
N THR A 17 5.88 1.53 9.25
CA THR A 17 5.25 0.22 9.49
C THR A 17 6.17 -0.92 9.07
N ILE A 18 6.85 -0.80 7.94
CA ILE A 18 7.81 -1.80 7.45
C ILE A 18 9.05 -1.85 8.37
N ARG A 19 9.61 -0.69 8.74
CA ARG A 19 10.86 -0.61 9.51
C ARG A 19 10.72 -1.03 10.98
N LYS A 20 9.67 -0.58 11.66
CA LYS A 20 9.51 -0.76 13.12
C LYS A 20 8.50 -1.86 13.48
N GLY A 21 7.69 -2.30 12.53
CA GLY A 21 6.56 -3.19 12.81
C GLY A 21 6.87 -4.68 12.72
N MET A 22 7.88 -5.10 11.94
CA MET A 22 8.05 -6.53 11.59
C MET A 22 9.17 -7.24 12.35
N ILE A 23 10.31 -6.57 12.57
CA ILE A 23 11.46 -7.10 13.32
C ILE A 23 11.69 -6.17 14.51
N ASN A 24 11.86 -6.70 15.73
CA ASN A 24 12.24 -5.87 16.87
C ASN A 24 13.70 -5.40 16.69
N PRO A 25 13.97 -4.11 16.45
CA PRO A 25 15.32 -3.60 16.23
C PRO A 25 16.21 -3.72 17.48
N GLU A 26 15.61 -3.83 18.66
CA GLU A 26 16.34 -4.01 19.93
C GLU A 26 17.11 -5.32 19.97
N LEU A 27 16.61 -6.36 19.28
CA LEU A 27 17.29 -7.66 19.16
C LEU A 27 18.57 -7.57 18.32
N LEU A 28 18.70 -6.51 17.51
CA LEU A 28 19.87 -6.22 16.67
C LEU A 28 20.61 -4.96 17.16
N ALA A 29 20.28 -4.44 18.34
CA ALA A 29 20.91 -3.24 18.89
C ALA A 29 22.41 -3.43 19.21
N GLY A 30 22.82 -4.67 19.48
CA GLY A 30 24.23 -5.03 19.67
C GLY A 30 25.03 -5.18 18.37
N SER A 31 24.36 -5.18 17.20
CA SER A 31 24.97 -5.37 15.88
C SER A 31 24.22 -4.62 14.77
N PRO A 32 24.19 -3.26 14.79
CA PRO A 32 23.42 -2.45 13.84
C PRO A 32 23.80 -2.69 12.36
N GLU A 33 25.05 -3.07 12.10
CA GLU A 33 25.54 -3.44 10.78
C GLU A 33 24.80 -4.64 10.18
N HIS A 34 24.37 -5.60 11.00
CA HIS A 34 23.58 -6.76 10.55
C HIS A 34 22.18 -6.35 10.10
N LEU A 35 21.54 -5.43 10.83
CA LEU A 35 20.25 -4.88 10.42
C LEU A 35 20.36 -4.11 9.10
N MET A 36 21.40 -3.29 8.94
CA MET A 36 21.64 -2.53 7.72
C MET A 36 21.85 -3.46 6.51
N MET A 37 22.74 -4.45 6.62
CA MET A 37 22.98 -5.43 5.57
C MET A 37 21.71 -6.23 5.23
N GLY A 38 20.94 -6.60 6.26
CA GLY A 38 19.66 -7.29 6.09
C GLY A 38 18.62 -6.50 5.31
N MET A 39 18.44 -5.22 5.66
CA MET A 39 17.51 -4.34 4.94
C MET A 39 17.97 -4.08 3.50
N PHE A 40 19.28 -3.94 3.27
CA PHE A 40 19.83 -3.83 1.93
C PHE A 40 19.59 -5.09 1.09
N ALA A 41 19.83 -6.27 1.67
CA ALA A 41 19.54 -7.55 1.04
C ALA A 41 18.04 -7.72 0.74
N ALA A 42 17.16 -7.30 1.65
CA ALA A 42 15.72 -7.34 1.44
C ALA A 42 15.27 -6.43 0.29
N LEU A 43 15.85 -5.22 0.17
CA LEU A 43 15.61 -4.32 -0.95
C LEU A 43 16.07 -4.91 -2.28
N LEU A 44 17.27 -5.52 -2.31
CA LEU A 44 17.79 -6.18 -3.51
C LEU A 44 16.92 -7.37 -3.92
N ALA A 45 16.56 -8.24 -2.97
CA ALA A 45 15.73 -9.41 -3.24
C ALA A 45 14.35 -9.00 -3.80
N ALA A 46 13.69 -8.03 -3.15
CA ALA A 46 12.41 -7.51 -3.62
C ALA A 46 12.53 -6.81 -4.97
N GLY A 47 13.58 -6.01 -5.18
CA GLY A 47 13.85 -5.28 -6.42
C GLY A 47 14.12 -6.21 -7.60
N ILE A 48 14.98 -7.22 -7.42
CA ILE A 48 15.27 -8.23 -8.44
C ILE A 48 14.00 -8.98 -8.81
N TRP A 49 13.23 -9.44 -7.82
CA TRP A 49 11.99 -10.16 -8.06
C TRP A 49 10.97 -9.32 -8.85
N VAL A 50 10.73 -8.08 -8.42
CA VAL A 50 9.81 -7.16 -9.11
C VAL A 50 10.32 -6.85 -10.52
N HIS A 51 11.62 -6.64 -10.70
CA HIS A 51 12.20 -6.36 -12.00
C HIS A 51 11.99 -7.53 -12.97
N LEU A 52 12.30 -8.76 -12.53
CA LEU A 52 12.07 -9.97 -13.32
C LEU A 52 10.59 -10.11 -13.69
N ALA A 53 9.68 -9.98 -12.73
CA ALA A 53 8.24 -10.04 -12.98
C ALA A 53 7.79 -8.97 -13.99
N THR A 54 8.35 -7.76 -13.91
CA THR A 54 8.07 -6.66 -14.86
C THR A 54 8.53 -7.01 -16.27
N VAL A 55 9.72 -7.61 -16.43
CA VAL A 55 10.24 -8.07 -17.73
C VAL A 55 9.31 -9.12 -18.35
N PHE A 56 8.73 -10.00 -17.54
CA PHE A 56 7.76 -11.00 -17.99
C PHE A 56 6.32 -10.48 -18.10
N GLY A 57 6.05 -9.21 -17.83
CA GLY A 57 4.71 -8.62 -17.88
C GLY A 57 3.75 -9.13 -16.79
N LEU A 58 4.27 -9.73 -15.71
CA LEU A 58 3.47 -10.27 -14.61
C LEU A 58 3.09 -9.15 -13.64
N PRO A 59 1.78 -8.92 -13.37
CA PRO A 59 1.35 -7.93 -12.40
C PRO A 59 1.56 -8.43 -10.98
N VAL A 60 2.74 -8.14 -10.40
CA VAL A 60 3.10 -8.50 -9.03
C VAL A 60 3.01 -7.31 -8.08
N SER A 61 2.81 -7.59 -6.79
CA SER A 61 2.76 -6.56 -5.76
C SER A 61 4.14 -6.28 -5.16
N THR A 62 4.62 -5.05 -5.32
CA THR A 62 5.87 -4.56 -4.70
C THR A 62 5.84 -4.62 -3.18
N THR A 63 4.67 -4.37 -2.56
CA THR A 63 4.48 -4.41 -1.10
C THR A 63 4.65 -5.82 -0.54
N HIS A 64 4.08 -6.84 -1.20
CA HIS A 64 4.24 -8.23 -0.78
C HIS A 64 5.71 -8.68 -0.90
N SER A 65 6.38 -8.27 -1.97
CA SER A 65 7.79 -8.59 -2.21
C SER A 65 8.69 -8.06 -1.10
N ILE A 66 8.56 -6.79 -0.70
CA ILE A 66 9.42 -6.21 0.35
C ILE A 66 9.07 -6.75 1.74
N VAL A 67 7.78 -6.95 2.05
CA VAL A 67 7.36 -7.55 3.34
C VAL A 67 7.90 -8.97 3.47
N GLY A 68 7.75 -9.80 2.43
CA GLY A 68 8.28 -11.16 2.42
C GLY A 68 9.80 -11.21 2.55
N ALA A 69 10.51 -10.32 1.86
CA ALA A 69 11.98 -10.24 1.94
C ALA A 69 12.46 -9.84 3.35
N VAL A 70 11.80 -8.87 4.00
CA VAL A 70 12.11 -8.45 5.38
C VAL A 70 11.82 -9.58 6.37
N VAL A 71 10.68 -10.26 6.26
CA VAL A 71 10.33 -11.42 7.10
C VAL A 71 11.34 -12.55 6.90
N GLY A 72 11.72 -12.86 5.66
CA GLY A 72 12.74 -13.86 5.32
C GLY A 72 14.10 -13.58 5.96
N PHE A 73 14.59 -12.34 5.81
CA PHE A 73 15.81 -11.89 6.49
C PHE A 73 15.67 -11.99 8.02
N GLY A 74 14.54 -11.55 8.58
CA GLY A 74 14.29 -11.62 10.03
C GLY A 74 14.36 -13.06 10.55
N MET A 75 13.76 -14.02 9.83
CA MET A 75 13.80 -15.44 10.21
C MET A 75 15.22 -16.00 10.26
N ILE A 76 16.06 -15.60 9.30
CA ILE A 76 17.44 -16.09 9.19
C ILE A 76 18.37 -15.42 10.20
N SER A 77 18.18 -14.11 10.46
CA SER A 77 19.09 -13.31 11.27
C SER A 77 18.83 -13.39 12.78
N VAL A 78 17.56 -13.38 13.19
CA VAL A 78 17.15 -13.31 14.60
C VAL A 78 16.20 -14.43 15.03
N GLY A 79 15.86 -15.32 14.09
CA GLY A 79 14.99 -16.46 14.32
C GLY A 79 13.49 -16.15 14.16
N VAL A 80 12.71 -17.21 13.95
CA VAL A 80 11.25 -17.13 13.72
C VAL A 80 10.50 -16.51 14.91
N GLY A 81 10.96 -16.76 16.14
CA GLY A 81 10.34 -16.24 17.36
C GLY A 81 10.55 -14.74 17.61
N ALA A 82 11.51 -14.11 16.92
CA ALA A 82 11.81 -12.69 17.02
C ALA A 82 10.93 -11.80 16.11
N ILE A 83 10.12 -12.41 15.25
CA ILE A 83 9.24 -11.72 14.31
C ILE A 83 7.92 -11.37 15.00
N SER A 84 7.44 -10.15 14.78
CA SER A 84 6.13 -9.74 15.26
C SER A 84 5.01 -10.32 14.37
N TRP A 85 4.68 -11.59 14.57
CA TRP A 85 3.66 -12.30 13.79
C TRP A 85 2.29 -11.61 13.83
N GLY A 86 1.92 -11.01 14.97
CA GLY A 86 0.69 -10.22 15.06
C GLY A 86 0.65 -9.07 14.06
N LYS A 87 1.75 -8.34 13.89
CA LYS A 87 1.86 -7.24 12.92
C LYS A 87 1.87 -7.76 11.48
N VAL A 88 2.57 -8.85 11.20
CA VAL A 88 2.58 -9.49 9.88
C VAL A 88 1.17 -9.93 9.49
N ILE A 89 0.41 -10.51 10.41
CA ILE A 89 -0.99 -10.90 10.19
C ILE A 89 -1.88 -9.67 9.97
N THR A 90 -1.72 -8.59 10.74
CA THR A 90 -2.47 -7.34 10.47
C THR A 90 -2.20 -6.82 9.06
N ILE A 91 -0.94 -6.84 8.61
CA ILE A 91 -0.58 -6.47 7.24
C ILE A 91 -1.25 -7.42 6.24
N ALA A 92 -1.22 -8.73 6.47
CA ALA A 92 -1.85 -9.71 5.58
C ALA A 92 -3.37 -9.54 5.47
N ILE A 93 -4.05 -9.24 6.57
CA ILE A 93 -5.49 -8.93 6.59
C ILE A 93 -5.77 -7.69 5.73
N SER A 94 -4.90 -6.66 5.80
CA SER A 94 -5.07 -5.44 5.00
C SER A 94 -5.05 -5.71 3.48
N TRP A 95 -4.34 -6.75 3.03
CA TRP A 95 -4.28 -7.14 1.62
C TRP A 95 -5.61 -7.66 1.08
N VAL A 96 -6.46 -8.21 1.95
CA VAL A 96 -7.81 -8.70 1.59
C VAL A 96 -8.86 -7.60 1.79
N VAL A 97 -8.78 -6.88 2.92
CA VAL A 97 -9.76 -5.85 3.28
C VAL A 97 -9.69 -4.67 2.31
N SER A 98 -8.49 -4.26 1.85
CA SER A 98 -8.36 -3.07 1.00
C SER A 98 -9.02 -3.24 -0.38
N PRO A 99 -8.83 -4.35 -1.13
CA PRO A 99 -9.58 -4.60 -2.36
C PRO A 99 -11.09 -4.67 -2.14
N MET A 100 -11.55 -5.28 -1.04
CA MET A 100 -12.98 -5.38 -0.73
C MET A 100 -13.60 -3.99 -0.47
N ALA A 101 -12.94 -3.16 0.36
CA ALA A 101 -13.37 -1.79 0.60
C ALA A 101 -13.38 -0.97 -0.70
N GLY A 102 -12.33 -1.14 -1.53
CA GLY A 102 -12.25 -0.52 -2.85
C GLY A 102 -13.41 -0.92 -3.76
N ALA A 103 -13.77 -2.22 -3.79
CA ALA A 103 -14.89 -2.73 -4.58
C ALA A 103 -16.24 -2.15 -4.13
N ILE A 104 -16.47 -2.03 -2.82
CA ILE A 104 -17.70 -1.46 -2.26
C ILE A 104 -17.82 0.03 -2.63
N ILE A 105 -16.75 0.80 -2.42
CA ILE A 105 -16.74 2.24 -2.71
C ILE A 105 -16.89 2.48 -4.22
N ALA A 106 -16.12 1.78 -5.04
CA ALA A 106 -16.20 1.88 -6.50
C ALA A 106 -17.59 1.47 -7.02
N GLY A 107 -18.17 0.39 -6.49
CA GLY A 107 -19.52 -0.05 -6.81
C GLY A 107 -20.58 0.99 -6.44
N GLY A 108 -20.45 1.62 -5.26
CA GLY A 108 -21.33 2.70 -4.82
C GLY A 108 -21.25 3.95 -5.72
N ILE A 109 -20.04 4.39 -6.05
CA ILE A 109 -19.83 5.52 -6.98
C ILE A 109 -20.39 5.19 -8.36
N TYR A 110 -20.12 3.99 -8.88
CA TYR A 110 -20.67 3.55 -10.15
C TYR A 110 -22.21 3.52 -10.15
N TYR A 111 -22.81 3.02 -9.07
CA TYR A 111 -24.27 3.02 -8.91
C TYR A 111 -24.86 4.44 -8.94
N LEU A 112 -24.22 5.40 -8.25
CA LEU A 112 -24.61 6.81 -8.28
C LEU A 112 -24.50 7.40 -9.68
N ILE A 113 -23.36 7.25 -10.34
CA ILE A 113 -23.13 7.74 -11.71
C ILE A 113 -24.17 7.14 -12.66
N ARG A 114 -24.38 5.82 -12.59
CA ARG A 114 -25.33 5.12 -13.45
C ARG A 114 -26.75 5.63 -13.26
N ASN A 115 -27.20 5.79 -12.02
CA ASN A 115 -28.59 6.12 -11.74
C ASN A 115 -28.90 7.62 -11.87
N LYS A 116 -27.95 8.49 -11.51
CA LYS A 116 -28.14 9.95 -11.50
C LYS A 116 -27.70 10.65 -12.79
N ILE A 117 -26.73 10.08 -13.50
CA ILE A 117 -26.17 10.69 -14.71
C ILE A 117 -26.60 9.88 -15.94
N LEU A 118 -26.15 8.63 -16.05
CA LEU A 118 -26.29 7.86 -17.29
C LEU A 118 -27.74 7.49 -17.65
N ARG A 119 -28.62 7.34 -16.67
CA ARG A 119 -30.05 7.02 -16.88
C ARG A 119 -30.98 8.23 -16.85
N SER A 120 -30.42 9.44 -16.77
CA SER A 120 -31.23 10.66 -16.82
C SER A 120 -31.61 11.01 -18.26
N ASP A 121 -32.71 11.74 -18.45
CA ASP A 121 -33.15 12.18 -19.78
C ASP A 121 -32.17 13.15 -20.45
N THR A 122 -31.30 13.80 -19.67
CA THR A 122 -30.24 14.71 -20.15
C THR A 122 -28.90 14.43 -19.48
N PRO A 123 -28.20 13.33 -19.86
CA PRO A 123 -26.97 12.88 -19.20
C PRO A 123 -25.86 13.94 -19.16
N GLU A 124 -25.74 14.76 -20.19
CA GLU A 124 -24.72 15.81 -20.28
C GLU A 124 -24.93 16.89 -19.19
N LYS A 125 -26.17 17.36 -19.01
CA LYS A 125 -26.50 18.35 -17.98
C LYS A 125 -26.31 17.78 -16.58
N MET A 126 -26.75 16.54 -16.36
CA MET A 126 -26.55 15.86 -15.07
C MET A 126 -25.07 15.60 -14.78
N ALA A 127 -24.26 15.27 -15.79
CA ALA A 127 -22.82 15.09 -15.63
C ALA A 127 -22.14 16.39 -15.17
N MET A 128 -22.48 17.53 -15.81
CA MET A 128 -21.97 18.84 -15.39
C MET A 128 -22.40 19.21 -13.97
N GLN A 129 -23.62 18.84 -13.56
CA GLN A 129 -24.12 19.14 -12.22
C GLN A 129 -23.52 18.24 -11.13
N TRP A 130 -23.29 16.95 -11.42
CA TRP A 130 -22.80 15.98 -10.44
C TRP A 130 -21.27 15.89 -10.36
N SER A 131 -20.55 16.22 -11.44
CA SER A 131 -19.08 16.19 -11.50
C SER A 131 -18.40 17.01 -10.39
N PRO A 132 -18.83 18.25 -10.06
CA PRO A 132 -18.24 19.03 -8.97
C PRO A 132 -18.30 18.32 -7.61
N TYR A 133 -19.39 17.59 -7.32
CA TYR A 133 -19.52 16.84 -6.07
C TYR A 133 -18.60 15.63 -6.02
N LEU A 134 -18.45 14.91 -7.14
CA LEU A 134 -17.53 13.77 -7.24
C LEU A 134 -16.07 14.21 -7.10
N ILE A 135 -15.68 15.27 -7.83
CA ILE A 135 -14.34 15.85 -7.75
C ILE A 135 -14.08 16.44 -6.37
N GLY A 136 -15.05 17.17 -5.81
CA GLY A 136 -15.00 17.70 -4.45
C GLY A 136 -14.81 16.60 -3.41
N GLY A 137 -15.51 15.47 -3.55
CA GLY A 137 -15.33 14.31 -2.69
C GLY A 137 -13.91 13.74 -2.74
N VAL A 138 -13.33 13.62 -3.94
CA VAL A 138 -11.92 13.20 -4.10
C VAL A 138 -10.97 14.19 -3.43
N LEU A 139 -11.17 15.49 -3.61
CA LEU A 139 -10.35 16.52 -2.97
C LEU A 139 -10.45 16.47 -1.44
N VAL A 140 -11.64 16.26 -0.89
CA VAL A 140 -11.83 16.10 0.57
C VAL A 140 -11.07 14.89 1.07
N VAL A 141 -11.17 13.73 0.41
CA VAL A 141 -10.42 12.52 0.80
C VAL A 141 -8.91 12.76 0.76
N ILE A 142 -8.43 13.44 -0.28
CA ILE A 142 -7.02 13.82 -0.38
C ILE A 142 -6.63 14.70 0.80
N VAL A 143 -7.34 15.79 1.07
CA VAL A 143 -7.02 16.72 2.18
C VAL A 143 -7.06 16.01 3.55
N LEU A 144 -8.07 15.17 3.79
CA LEU A 144 -8.19 14.41 5.04
C LEU A 144 -7.04 13.41 5.23
N SER A 145 -6.41 12.92 4.16
CA SER A 145 -5.27 12.00 4.29
C SER A 145 -3.99 12.65 4.85
N PHE A 146 -3.96 13.98 4.97
CA PHE A 146 -2.84 14.76 5.52
C PHE A 146 -3.03 15.22 6.96
N ILE A 147 -4.23 15.05 7.51
CA ILE A 147 -4.61 15.45 8.88
C ILE A 147 -4.57 14.20 9.75
#